data_AF-A0A3L7NXP9-F1
#
_entry.id   AF-A0A3L7NXP9-F1
#
_cell.length_a   1.000
_cell.length_b   1.000
_cell.length_c   1.000
_cell.angle_alpha   90.00
_cell.angle_beta   90.00
_cell.angle_gamma   90.00
#
_symmetry.space_group_name_H-M   'P 1'
#
loop_
_entity.id
_entity.type
_entity.pdbx_description
1 polymer ?
#
loop_
_entity_poly.entity_id
_entity_poly.type
_entity_poly.pdbx_seq_one_letter_code
_entity_poly.pdbx_strand_id
1 'polypeptide(L)'
;MRMQIEKSSSGQLMELRLTGMLDNDSSMHLKNEIEMCTREGWHQIFLDMGGVTYMSSAGVSVLLIVKKQLAGLHGRFGVHNVLPQVEEVLRLMKLWELLRCDPDTVRTVTTTTTVQLSSAAQIASEAGYEFELYSLPAARPLKCQMIGHPVTLISSAYRHSVIPKTRFGSNSVGLGMGSLGDFADNRIGEFLAVAGGVALSPQRYGGLPDYSIVEGEFEPSVQIHYGMKLEGDWPFLIRFEPVETGSPMGLSALIRTSLKLTNCHTAGFLILADCAGLVGAQLRRLPPSDEVSEVDPFAVPGIRHWLSYSAEKIHRRNLVLIAGLATNDSVSEASPLRGFLRPMDSPNGLVGHFHAAVFPYRHMKKRTLQLDSMISELFQSGSVHDVLHLLRDDRPITGLGESELLGGACWIAPLQDVTHAEGQE
;
A
#
# COMPACT_ATOMS: atom_id res chain seq x y z
N MET A 1 36.31 -31.31 -2.50
CA MET A 1 36.34 -29.86 -2.81
C MET A 1 35.18 -29.21 -2.07
N ARG A 2 35.38 -28.10 -1.35
CA ARG A 2 34.26 -27.36 -0.75
C ARG A 2 33.43 -26.71 -1.85
N MET A 3 32.11 -26.77 -1.72
CA MET A 3 31.20 -26.09 -2.65
C MET A 3 31.36 -24.57 -2.54
N GLN A 4 31.44 -23.91 -3.67
CA GLN A 4 31.47 -22.45 -3.79
C GLN A 4 30.11 -21.96 -4.28
N ILE A 5 29.64 -20.87 -3.68
CA ILE A 5 28.37 -20.21 -4.03
C ILE A 5 28.71 -18.76 -4.37
N GLU A 6 28.57 -18.41 -5.64
CA GLU A 6 28.68 -17.03 -6.11
C GLU A 6 27.27 -16.45 -6.28
N LYS A 7 27.04 -15.25 -5.75
CA LYS A 7 25.74 -14.58 -5.84
C LYS A 7 25.78 -13.49 -6.89
N SER A 8 24.80 -13.49 -7.78
CA SER A 8 24.56 -12.37 -8.69
C SER A 8 23.09 -12.01 -8.66
N SER A 9 22.79 -10.74 -8.45
CA SER A 9 21.43 -10.23 -8.49
C SER A 9 21.15 -9.50 -9.80
N SER A 10 19.97 -9.73 -10.37
CA SER A 10 19.44 -8.95 -11.51
C SER A 10 17.97 -8.65 -11.28
N GLY A 11 17.63 -7.41 -10.94
CA GLY A 11 16.27 -7.05 -10.56
C GLY A 11 15.82 -7.73 -9.26
N GLN A 12 14.68 -8.44 -9.29
CA GLN A 12 14.20 -9.26 -8.17
C GLN A 12 14.75 -10.70 -8.18
N LEU A 13 15.58 -11.03 -9.18
CA LEU A 13 16.21 -12.33 -9.34
C LEU A 13 17.50 -12.42 -8.53
N MET A 14 17.60 -13.43 -7.67
CA MET A 14 18.87 -13.87 -7.10
C MET A 14 19.31 -15.13 -7.83
N GLU A 15 20.43 -15.06 -8.53
CA GLU A 15 21.07 -16.19 -9.16
C GLU A 15 22.25 -16.63 -8.28
N LEU A 16 22.24 -17.90 -7.88
CA LEU A 16 23.32 -18.53 -7.10
C LEU A 16 24.05 -19.50 -8.02
N ARG A 17 25.27 -19.15 -8.42
CA ARG A 17 26.13 -20.04 -9.19
C ARG A 17 26.85 -21.00 -8.26
N LEU A 18 26.65 -22.29 -8.50
CA LEU A 18 27.16 -23.36 -7.67
C LEU A 18 28.31 -24.07 -8.38
N THR A 19 29.45 -24.16 -7.70
CA THR A 19 30.64 -24.87 -8.20
C THR A 19 31.10 -25.91 -7.18
N GLY A 20 31.24 -27.17 -7.59
CA GLY A 20 31.70 -28.27 -6.75
C GLY A 20 30.73 -29.46 -6.70
N MET A 21 30.52 -30.01 -5.49
CA MET A 21 29.67 -31.18 -5.26
C MET A 21 28.50 -30.79 -4.35
N LEU A 22 27.27 -31.20 -4.69
CA LEU A 22 26.07 -31.04 -3.87
C LEU A 22 25.79 -32.33 -3.07
N ASP A 23 26.58 -32.53 -2.03
CA ASP A 23 26.50 -33.64 -1.08
C ASP A 23 25.74 -33.23 0.20
N ASN A 24 25.78 -34.07 1.23
CA ASN A 24 25.07 -33.79 2.48
C ASN A 24 25.58 -32.50 3.17
N ASP A 25 26.89 -32.29 3.22
CA ASP A 25 27.46 -31.15 3.93
C ASP A 25 27.21 -29.85 3.16
N SER A 26 27.41 -29.87 1.84
CA SER A 26 27.17 -28.69 1.02
C SER A 26 25.68 -28.38 0.82
N SER A 27 24.78 -29.37 0.96
CA SER A 27 23.34 -29.14 0.97
C SER A 27 22.90 -28.28 2.17
N MET A 28 23.49 -28.48 3.35
CA MET A 28 23.22 -27.63 4.52
C MET A 28 23.73 -26.21 4.31
N HIS A 29 24.91 -26.07 3.69
CA HIS A 29 25.46 -24.76 3.36
C HIS A 29 24.57 -24.01 2.36
N LEU A 30 24.14 -24.67 1.29
CA LEU A 30 23.22 -24.11 0.29
C LEU A 30 21.88 -23.68 0.92
N LYS A 31 21.31 -24.51 1.80
CA LYS A 31 20.05 -24.20 2.50
C LYS A 31 20.18 -22.91 3.31
N ASN A 32 21.23 -22.80 4.12
CA ASN A 32 21.46 -21.62 4.96
C ASN A 32 21.64 -20.36 4.11
N GLU A 33 22.36 -20.47 2.98
CA GLU A 33 22.58 -19.34 2.08
C GLU A 33 21.28 -18.85 1.44
N ILE A 34 20.42 -19.79 1.03
CA ILE A 34 19.10 -19.47 0.47
C ILE A 34 18.17 -18.89 1.54
N GLU A 35 18.20 -19.41 2.77
CA GLU A 35 17.45 -18.84 3.89
C GLU A 35 17.90 -17.40 4.20
N MET A 36 19.20 -17.12 4.14
CA MET A 36 19.72 -15.75 4.25
C MET A 36 19.20 -14.86 3.12
N CYS A 37 19.29 -15.30 1.87
CA CYS A 37 18.73 -14.56 0.73
C CYS A 37 17.22 -14.33 0.89
N THR A 38 16.48 -15.32 1.39
CA THR A 38 15.03 -15.20 1.64
C THR A 38 14.74 -14.16 2.73
N ARG A 39 15.53 -14.14 3.82
CA ARG A 39 15.44 -13.12 4.88
C ARG A 39 15.79 -11.71 4.38
N GLU A 40 16.71 -11.62 3.42
CA GLU A 40 17.06 -10.37 2.72
C GLU A 40 15.99 -9.93 1.70
N GLY A 41 14.96 -10.75 1.48
CA GLY A 41 13.79 -10.43 0.65
C GLY A 41 13.84 -10.98 -0.77
N TRP A 42 14.82 -11.83 -1.10
CA TRP A 42 14.88 -12.53 -2.38
C TRP A 42 13.89 -13.70 -2.41
N HIS A 43 12.84 -13.56 -3.20
CA HIS A 43 11.80 -14.58 -3.37
C HIS A 43 11.86 -15.26 -4.74
N GLN A 44 12.59 -14.70 -5.70
CA GLN A 44 12.87 -15.30 -7.00
C GLN A 44 14.33 -15.78 -7.00
N ILE A 45 14.55 -17.04 -6.61
CA ILE A 45 15.91 -17.59 -6.44
C ILE A 45 16.14 -18.70 -7.45
N PHE A 46 17.20 -18.61 -8.24
CA PHE A 46 17.58 -19.63 -9.19
C PHE A 46 19.02 -20.07 -9.00
N LEU A 47 19.28 -21.34 -9.31
CA LEU A 47 20.60 -21.94 -9.19
C LEU A 47 21.19 -22.20 -10.57
N ASP A 48 22.34 -21.59 -10.85
CA ASP A 48 23.20 -21.97 -11.97
C ASP A 48 24.03 -23.18 -11.52
N MET A 49 23.71 -24.34 -12.09
CA MET A 49 24.34 -25.61 -11.72
C MET A 49 25.48 -26.02 -12.68
N GLY A 50 25.99 -25.10 -13.50
CA GLY A 50 27.02 -25.41 -14.51
C GLY A 50 28.34 -25.90 -13.93
N GLY A 51 28.63 -25.52 -12.68
CA GLY A 51 29.80 -25.98 -11.94
C GLY A 51 29.54 -27.20 -11.03
N VAL A 52 28.33 -27.74 -11.00
CA VAL A 52 27.97 -28.86 -10.09
C VAL A 52 28.27 -30.20 -10.75
N THR A 53 29.31 -30.85 -10.27
CA THR A 53 29.83 -32.11 -10.83
C THR A 53 29.23 -33.36 -10.22
N TYR A 54 28.55 -33.25 -9.09
CA TYR A 54 27.95 -34.38 -8.36
C TYR A 54 26.76 -33.93 -7.51
N MET A 55 25.75 -34.78 -7.39
CA MET A 55 24.58 -34.54 -6.54
C MET A 55 24.17 -35.82 -5.80
N SER A 56 24.05 -35.74 -4.48
CA SER A 56 23.56 -36.83 -3.62
C SER A 56 22.04 -36.70 -3.37
N SER A 57 21.43 -37.72 -2.74
CA SER A 57 20.02 -37.65 -2.29
C SER A 57 19.72 -36.49 -1.33
N ALA A 58 20.70 -36.08 -0.52
CA ALA A 58 20.58 -34.89 0.34
C ALA A 58 20.56 -33.61 -0.51
N GLY A 59 21.37 -33.55 -1.56
CA GLY A 59 21.37 -32.48 -2.56
C GLY A 59 20.02 -32.34 -3.27
N VAL A 60 19.40 -33.44 -3.67
CA VAL A 60 18.05 -33.43 -4.25
C VAL A 60 17.01 -32.94 -3.23
N SER A 61 17.09 -33.43 -2.00
CA SER A 61 16.15 -33.09 -0.93
C SER A 61 16.16 -31.60 -0.60
N VAL A 62 17.34 -30.96 -0.54
CA VAL A 62 17.42 -29.52 -0.28
C VAL A 62 16.74 -28.68 -1.37
N LEU A 63 16.85 -29.07 -2.65
CA LEU A 63 16.18 -28.37 -3.75
C LEU A 63 14.66 -28.41 -3.59
N LEU A 64 14.10 -29.55 -3.19
CA LEU A 64 12.66 -29.71 -2.97
C LEU A 64 12.16 -28.94 -1.74
N ILE A 65 12.93 -28.98 -0.65
CA ILE A 65 12.62 -28.24 0.58
C ILE A 65 12.55 -26.74 0.27
N VAL A 66 13.58 -26.21 -0.40
CA VAL A 66 13.65 -24.81 -0.79
C VAL A 66 12.52 -24.45 -1.74
N LYS A 67 12.24 -25.28 -2.75
CA LYS A 67 11.12 -25.04 -3.69
C LYS A 67 9.79 -24.88 -2.95
N LYS A 68 9.52 -25.77 -1.99
CA LYS A 68 8.29 -25.73 -1.18
C LYS A 68 8.24 -24.51 -0.27
N GLN A 69 9.36 -24.16 0.37
CA GLN A 69 9.46 -23.00 1.23
C GLN A 69 9.21 -21.69 0.46
N LEU A 70 9.89 -21.50 -0.67
CA LEU A 70 9.72 -20.31 -1.51
C LEU A 70 8.32 -20.25 -2.13
N ALA A 71 7.73 -21.38 -2.54
CA ALA A 71 6.35 -21.41 -3.02
C ALA A 71 5.34 -20.94 -1.95
N GLY A 72 5.56 -21.29 -0.67
CA GLY A 72 4.76 -20.81 0.45
C GLY A 72 4.90 -19.31 0.72
N LEU A 73 5.93 -18.66 0.16
CA LEU A 73 6.17 -17.22 0.23
C LEU A 73 5.80 -16.50 -1.08
N HIS A 74 5.01 -17.15 -1.96
CA HIS A 74 4.71 -16.67 -3.33
C HIS A 74 5.96 -16.40 -4.18
N GLY A 75 7.10 -16.99 -3.80
CA GLY A 75 8.36 -16.93 -4.53
C GLY A 75 8.46 -17.99 -5.63
N ARG A 76 9.47 -17.85 -6.48
CA ARG A 76 9.82 -18.86 -7.48
C ARG A 76 11.21 -19.41 -7.21
N PHE A 77 11.34 -20.71 -7.46
CA PHE A 77 12.59 -21.43 -7.34
C PHE A 77 12.76 -22.41 -8.49
N GLY A 78 13.97 -22.45 -9.05
CA GLY A 78 14.36 -23.40 -10.07
C GLY A 78 15.86 -23.50 -10.27
N VAL A 79 16.25 -24.41 -11.16
CA VAL A 79 17.63 -24.69 -11.53
C VAL A 79 17.80 -24.57 -13.04
N HIS A 80 18.97 -24.10 -13.47
CA HIS A 80 19.33 -24.03 -14.89
C HIS A 80 20.82 -24.34 -15.08
N ASN A 81 21.23 -24.44 -16.36
CA ASN A 81 22.60 -24.74 -16.76
C ASN A 81 23.15 -26.02 -16.11
N VAL A 82 22.32 -27.06 -16.01
CA VAL A 82 22.67 -28.30 -15.30
C VAL A 82 23.52 -29.21 -16.21
N LEU A 83 24.60 -29.80 -15.68
CA LEU A 83 25.42 -30.76 -16.43
C LEU A 83 24.62 -32.05 -16.75
N PRO A 84 24.86 -32.72 -17.90
CA PRO A 84 24.06 -33.87 -18.35
C PRO A 84 23.93 -35.00 -17.32
N GLN A 85 25.01 -35.32 -16.62
CA GLN A 85 25.05 -36.36 -15.58
C GLN A 85 24.17 -36.03 -14.36
N VAL A 86 24.02 -34.74 -14.01
CA VAL A 86 23.15 -34.30 -12.90
C VAL A 86 21.69 -34.20 -13.36
N GLU A 87 21.46 -33.77 -14.60
CA GLU A 87 20.14 -33.77 -15.21
C GLU A 87 19.55 -35.18 -15.29
N GLU A 88 20.35 -36.18 -15.67
CA GLU A 88 19.92 -37.58 -15.73
C GLU A 88 19.40 -38.08 -14.36
N VAL A 89 20.10 -37.73 -13.27
CA VAL A 89 19.66 -38.04 -11.90
C VAL A 89 18.30 -37.38 -11.59
N LEU A 90 18.12 -36.10 -11.92
CA LEU A 90 16.86 -35.38 -11.70
C LEU A 90 15.71 -35.94 -12.55
N ARG A 91 15.99 -36.41 -13.77
CA ARG A 91 15.02 -37.05 -14.68
C ARG A 91 14.60 -38.42 -14.18
N LEU A 92 15.53 -39.26 -13.73
CA LEU A 92 15.24 -40.56 -13.12
C LEU A 92 14.31 -40.41 -11.90
N MET A 93 14.44 -39.31 -11.16
CA MET A 93 13.59 -38.98 -10.02
C MET A 93 12.28 -38.27 -10.40
N LYS A 94 12.03 -38.00 -11.69
CA LYS A 94 10.88 -37.22 -12.20
C LYS A 94 10.79 -35.79 -11.63
N LEU A 95 11.91 -35.21 -11.22
CA LEU A 95 11.98 -33.87 -10.62
C LEU A 95 12.42 -32.79 -11.60
N TRP A 96 12.94 -33.19 -12.77
CA TRP A 96 13.45 -32.26 -13.77
C TRP A 96 12.43 -31.22 -14.23
N GLU A 97 11.24 -31.66 -14.65
CA GLU A 97 10.18 -30.72 -15.10
C GLU A 97 9.64 -29.85 -13.97
N LEU A 98 9.77 -30.29 -12.72
CA LEU A 98 9.40 -29.50 -11.56
C LEU A 98 10.46 -28.43 -11.26
N LEU A 99 11.75 -28.74 -11.39
CA LEU A 99 12.83 -27.86 -10.94
C LEU A 99 13.41 -26.99 -12.05
N ARG A 100 13.33 -27.41 -13.31
CA ARG A 100 13.92 -26.68 -14.43
C ARG A 100 13.28 -25.31 -14.59
N CYS A 101 14.12 -24.30 -14.72
CA CYS A 101 13.73 -22.97 -15.20
C CYS A 101 14.55 -22.60 -16.42
N ASP A 102 13.96 -21.79 -17.29
CA ASP A 102 14.69 -21.14 -18.38
C ASP A 102 15.00 -19.69 -17.96
N PRO A 103 16.29 -19.33 -17.79
CA PRO A 103 16.70 -18.00 -17.33
C PRO A 103 16.16 -16.87 -18.19
N ASP A 104 16.04 -17.07 -19.51
CA ASP A 104 15.65 -16.03 -20.45
C ASP A 104 14.14 -15.81 -20.41
N THR A 105 13.32 -16.87 -20.31
CA THR A 105 11.89 -16.70 -20.04
C THR A 105 11.62 -16.04 -18.68
N VAL A 106 12.41 -16.35 -17.65
CA VAL A 106 12.24 -15.74 -16.33
C VAL A 106 12.67 -14.28 -16.32
N ARG A 107 13.78 -13.92 -16.97
CA ARG A 107 14.22 -12.53 -17.15
C ARG A 107 13.21 -11.69 -17.95
N THR A 108 12.51 -12.31 -18.91
CA THR A 108 11.49 -11.67 -19.76
C THR A 108 10.14 -11.50 -19.03
N VAL A 109 9.72 -12.46 -18.21
CA VAL A 109 8.50 -12.34 -17.38
C VAL A 109 8.68 -11.33 -16.24
N THR A 110 9.93 -11.12 -15.78
CA THR A 110 10.26 -10.10 -14.76
C THR A 110 10.36 -8.69 -15.36
N THR A 111 10.51 -8.54 -16.68
CA THR A 111 10.64 -7.22 -17.33
C THR A 111 9.31 -6.51 -17.58
N THR A 112 8.17 -7.20 -17.55
CA THR A 112 6.85 -6.57 -17.76
C THR A 112 6.23 -6.04 -16.46
N THR A 113 6.81 -6.34 -15.29
CA THR A 113 6.19 -5.95 -14.01
C THR A 113 7.23 -5.68 -12.94
N THR A 114 8.31 -4.98 -13.26
CA THR A 114 9.16 -4.38 -12.22
C THR A 114 9.84 -3.12 -12.71
N VAL A 115 9.44 -1.99 -12.14
CA VAL A 115 10.26 -0.79 -12.20
C VAL A 115 11.49 -1.06 -11.35
N GLN A 116 12.62 -1.37 -11.99
CA GLN A 116 13.91 -1.14 -11.34
C GLN A 116 13.96 0.36 -11.08
N LEU A 117 13.94 0.73 -9.79
CA LEU A 117 14.33 2.07 -9.39
C LEU A 117 15.79 2.23 -9.83
N SER A 118 16.01 2.79 -11.02
CA SER A 118 17.30 3.37 -11.37
C SER A 118 17.68 4.35 -10.26
N SER A 119 18.99 4.62 -10.09
CA SER A 119 19.51 5.65 -9.18
C SER A 119 18.53 6.83 -9.05
N ALA A 120 18.21 7.22 -7.80
CA ALA A 120 17.26 8.30 -7.53
C ALA A 120 17.51 9.46 -8.50
N ALA A 121 16.48 9.86 -9.23
CA ALA A 121 16.58 10.93 -10.22
C ALA A 121 16.95 12.26 -9.54
N GLN A 122 16.56 12.42 -8.27
CA GLN A 122 16.85 13.58 -7.46
C GLN A 122 16.90 13.20 -5.98
N ILE A 123 17.87 13.76 -5.25
CA ILE A 123 17.95 13.70 -3.79
C ILE A 123 17.72 15.12 -3.27
N ALA A 124 16.87 15.27 -2.26
CA ALA A 124 16.62 16.54 -1.59
C ALA A 124 16.67 16.35 -0.07
N SER A 125 17.09 17.41 0.64
CA SER A 125 17.02 17.46 2.10
C SER A 125 16.14 18.63 2.53
N GLU A 126 15.04 18.36 3.21
CA GLU A 126 14.09 19.38 3.66
C GLU A 126 13.51 18.99 5.02
N ALA A 127 13.34 19.98 5.92
CA ALA A 127 12.77 19.76 7.26
C ALA A 127 13.42 18.63 8.09
N GLY A 128 14.73 18.41 7.95
CA GLY A 128 15.46 17.35 8.67
C GLY A 128 15.27 15.95 8.10
N TYR A 129 14.80 15.83 6.85
CA TYR A 129 14.56 14.57 6.16
C TYR A 129 15.31 14.53 4.83
N GLU A 130 15.69 13.33 4.42
CA GLU A 130 16.18 13.01 3.09
C GLU A 130 15.05 12.44 2.24
N PHE A 131 14.97 12.91 1.00
CA PHE A 131 13.99 12.50 0.01
C PHE A 131 14.70 11.99 -1.24
N GLU A 132 14.35 10.79 -1.67
CA GLU A 132 14.82 10.21 -2.92
C GLU A 132 13.64 10.08 -3.89
N LEU A 133 13.68 10.83 -4.99
CA LEU A 133 12.65 10.81 -6.03
C LEU A 133 13.02 9.84 -7.14
N TYR A 134 12.06 9.02 -7.53
CA TYR A 134 12.15 8.06 -8.61
C TYR A 134 11.00 8.25 -9.59
N SER A 135 11.32 8.24 -10.89
CA SER A 135 10.33 8.22 -11.96
C SER A 135 9.95 6.79 -12.29
N LEU A 136 8.66 6.49 -12.27
CA LEU A 136 8.10 5.20 -12.64
C LEU A 136 7.49 5.29 -14.05
N PRO A 137 7.58 4.23 -14.87
CA PRO A 137 6.78 4.11 -16.08
C PRO A 137 5.30 4.25 -15.74
N ALA A 138 4.66 5.27 -16.31
CA ALA A 138 3.22 5.48 -16.21
C ALA A 138 2.64 5.55 -17.62
N ALA A 139 1.62 4.75 -17.88
CA ALA A 139 0.93 4.73 -19.16
C ALA A 139 -0.39 5.50 -19.10
N ARG A 140 -1.00 5.60 -17.92
CA ARG A 140 -2.32 6.20 -17.73
C ARG A 140 -2.29 7.34 -16.71
N PRO A 141 -2.86 8.51 -17.06
CA PRO A 141 -2.98 9.61 -16.11
C PRO A 141 -3.95 9.26 -14.99
N LEU A 142 -3.75 9.88 -13.81
CA LEU A 142 -4.65 9.70 -12.69
C LEU A 142 -5.93 10.52 -12.90
N LYS A 143 -7.06 9.83 -12.93
CA LYS A 143 -8.41 10.40 -12.99
C LYS A 143 -9.05 10.34 -11.61
N CYS A 144 -9.81 11.38 -11.26
CA CYS A 144 -10.60 11.41 -10.03
C CYS A 144 -12.08 11.53 -10.35
N GLN A 145 -12.86 10.63 -9.75
CA GLN A 145 -14.31 10.69 -9.73
C GLN A 145 -14.77 10.99 -8.31
N MET A 146 -15.37 12.16 -8.11
CA MET A 146 -16.05 12.54 -6.88
C MET A 146 -17.41 11.87 -6.85
N ILE A 147 -17.79 11.28 -5.72
CA ILE A 147 -19.04 10.52 -5.58
C ILE A 147 -19.81 11.09 -4.39
N GLY A 148 -21.11 11.33 -4.57
CA GLY A 148 -22.00 11.86 -3.53
C GLY A 148 -21.65 13.28 -3.10
N HIS A 149 -22.20 13.73 -1.97
CA HIS A 149 -21.86 15.03 -1.39
C HIS A 149 -21.73 14.89 0.13
N PRO A 150 -20.69 15.43 0.79
CA PRO A 150 -20.52 15.27 2.24
C PRO A 150 -21.71 15.78 3.08
N VAL A 151 -22.44 16.78 2.57
CA VAL A 151 -23.61 17.37 3.23
C VAL A 151 -24.83 16.44 3.24
N THR A 152 -24.92 15.45 2.33
CA THR A 152 -26.11 14.60 2.22
C THR A 152 -26.20 13.56 3.32
N LEU A 153 -25.08 13.11 3.91
CA LEU A 153 -25.11 12.15 5.04
C LEU A 153 -25.91 12.61 6.26
N ILE A 154 -26.11 13.92 6.35
CA ILE A 154 -26.74 14.59 7.48
C ILE A 154 -28.20 14.93 7.15
N SER A 155 -28.61 14.78 5.88
CA SER A 155 -29.99 15.03 5.46
C SER A 155 -30.84 13.77 5.57
N SER A 156 -32.14 13.95 5.85
CA SER A 156 -33.13 12.87 5.87
C SER A 156 -33.27 12.17 4.51
N ALA A 157 -33.01 12.90 3.41
CA ALA A 157 -33.07 12.42 2.04
C ALA A 157 -32.09 11.27 1.74
N TYR A 158 -31.00 11.16 2.50
CA TYR A 158 -29.96 10.16 2.26
C TYR A 158 -30.38 8.72 2.59
N ARG A 159 -31.29 8.51 3.56
CA ARG A 159 -31.64 7.15 4.01
C ARG A 159 -32.47 6.34 3.01
N HIS A 160 -32.96 6.99 1.95
CA HIS A 160 -33.81 6.36 0.93
C HIS A 160 -33.16 6.32 -0.46
N SER A 161 -31.93 6.80 -0.61
CA SER A 161 -31.25 6.79 -1.91
C SER A 161 -30.65 5.41 -2.21
N VAL A 162 -30.80 4.97 -3.47
CA VAL A 162 -30.10 3.78 -3.96
C VAL A 162 -28.68 4.18 -4.31
N ILE A 163 -27.71 3.76 -3.49
CA ILE A 163 -26.29 4.03 -3.74
C ILE A 163 -25.70 2.93 -4.63
N PRO A 164 -25.17 3.26 -5.82
CA PRO A 164 -24.53 2.29 -6.69
C PRO A 164 -23.25 1.76 -6.05
N LYS A 165 -22.90 0.52 -6.41
CA LYS A 165 -21.65 -0.10 -5.99
C LYS A 165 -20.51 0.32 -6.90
N THR A 166 -19.40 0.70 -6.28
CA THR A 166 -18.15 1.02 -6.96
C THR A 166 -17.15 -0.12 -6.72
N ARG A 167 -16.63 -0.70 -7.80
CA ARG A 167 -15.62 -1.77 -7.75
C ARG A 167 -14.22 -1.19 -7.61
N PHE A 168 -13.39 -1.89 -6.84
CA PHE A 168 -11.99 -1.57 -6.63
C PHE A 168 -11.09 -2.73 -7.05
N GLY A 169 -10.49 -2.61 -8.24
CA GLY A 169 -9.43 -3.49 -8.73
C GLY A 169 -8.02 -3.00 -8.39
N SER A 170 -7.00 -3.65 -8.94
CA SER A 170 -5.57 -3.38 -8.64
C SER A 170 -5.10 -1.95 -8.94
N ASN A 171 -5.75 -1.25 -9.87
CA ASN A 171 -5.32 0.08 -10.32
C ASN A 171 -6.20 1.22 -9.79
N SER A 172 -6.94 0.94 -8.71
CA SER A 172 -7.90 1.87 -8.16
C SER A 172 -7.61 2.17 -6.70
N VAL A 173 -7.92 3.41 -6.34
CA VAL A 173 -7.86 3.91 -4.97
C VAL A 173 -9.18 4.56 -4.65
N GLY A 174 -9.66 4.41 -3.42
CA GLY A 174 -10.89 5.05 -2.98
C GLY A 174 -10.81 5.42 -1.51
N LEU A 175 -11.46 6.52 -1.17
CA LEU A 175 -11.59 6.95 0.21
C LEU A 175 -12.86 7.77 0.41
N GLY A 176 -13.31 7.83 1.65
CA GLY A 176 -14.48 8.57 2.09
C GLY A 176 -15.36 7.71 2.98
N MET A 177 -16.67 7.94 2.92
CA MET A 177 -17.67 7.22 3.69
C MET A 177 -18.40 6.22 2.82
N GLY A 178 -18.42 4.96 3.25
CA GLY A 178 -18.95 3.87 2.46
C GLY A 178 -19.49 2.73 3.30
N SER A 179 -20.07 1.73 2.64
CA SER A 179 -20.47 0.46 3.26
C SER A 179 -20.02 -0.73 2.41
N LEU A 180 -19.71 -1.84 3.10
CA LEU A 180 -19.29 -3.11 2.51
C LEU A 180 -20.42 -4.15 2.62
N GLY A 181 -20.66 -4.88 1.52
CA GLY A 181 -21.65 -5.96 1.46
C GLY A 181 -23.01 -5.55 0.89
N ASP A 182 -23.96 -6.51 0.89
CA ASP A 182 -25.34 -6.38 0.36
C ASP A 182 -26.41 -6.40 1.46
N PHE A 183 -26.00 -6.26 2.72
CA PHE A 183 -26.88 -6.52 3.85
C PHE A 183 -27.68 -5.29 4.24
N ALA A 184 -28.96 -5.49 4.61
CA ALA A 184 -29.91 -4.44 4.97
C ALA A 184 -29.45 -3.54 6.15
N ASP A 185 -28.56 -4.05 7.01
CA ASP A 185 -27.83 -3.24 8.00
C ASP A 185 -26.53 -2.72 7.40
N ASN A 186 -26.64 -1.67 6.58
CA ASN A 186 -25.47 -1.00 5.99
C ASN A 186 -24.61 -0.39 7.10
N ARG A 187 -23.56 -1.11 7.50
CA ARG A 187 -22.49 -0.59 8.36
C ARG A 187 -21.71 0.43 7.54
N ILE A 188 -21.97 1.70 7.81
CA ILE A 188 -21.36 2.85 7.13
C ILE A 188 -20.18 3.34 7.95
N GLY A 189 -19.02 3.49 7.34
CA GLY A 189 -17.81 3.93 8.02
C GLY A 189 -16.85 4.60 7.06
N GLU A 190 -15.77 5.12 7.64
CA GLU A 190 -14.62 5.60 6.88
C GLU A 190 -14.02 4.40 6.17
N PHE A 191 -13.81 4.47 4.86
CA PHE A 191 -13.18 3.39 4.12
C PHE A 191 -11.90 3.87 3.44
N LEU A 192 -11.03 2.91 3.17
CA LEU A 192 -9.85 3.05 2.35
C LEU A 192 -9.80 1.86 1.39
N ALA A 193 -9.72 2.14 0.10
CA ALA A 193 -9.49 1.17 -0.95
C ALA A 193 -8.17 1.49 -1.65
N VAL A 194 -7.28 0.51 -1.78
CA VAL A 194 -6.00 0.66 -2.50
C VAL A 194 -5.67 -0.69 -3.12
N ALA A 195 -5.34 -0.71 -4.41
CA ALA A 195 -4.80 -1.87 -5.11
C ALA A 195 -5.58 -3.18 -4.89
N GLY A 196 -6.91 -3.11 -4.96
CA GLY A 196 -7.78 -4.26 -4.77
C GLY A 196 -8.02 -4.69 -3.32
N GLY A 197 -7.38 -4.04 -2.34
CA GLY A 197 -7.72 -4.16 -0.92
C GLY A 197 -8.69 -3.06 -0.51
N VAL A 198 -9.72 -3.39 0.26
CA VAL A 198 -10.67 -2.44 0.85
C VAL A 198 -10.78 -2.70 2.33
N ALA A 199 -10.63 -1.66 3.15
CA ALA A 199 -10.89 -1.70 4.59
C ALA A 199 -11.94 -0.65 4.96
N LEU A 200 -12.77 -0.97 5.96
CA LEU A 200 -13.88 -0.14 6.42
C LEU A 200 -13.88 -0.05 7.94
N SER A 201 -13.92 1.16 8.47
CA SER A 201 -14.02 1.42 9.90
C SER A 201 -15.35 0.93 10.47
N PRO A 202 -15.37 0.40 11.70
CA PRO A 202 -16.61 -0.04 12.32
C PRO A 202 -17.43 1.15 12.85
N GLN A 203 -18.76 1.03 12.84
CA GLN A 203 -19.69 1.95 13.54
C GLN A 203 -19.72 1.70 15.06
N ARG A 204 -18.55 1.58 15.69
CA ARG A 204 -18.43 1.51 17.15
C ARG A 204 -17.01 1.83 17.56
N TYR A 205 -16.88 2.54 18.67
CA TYR A 205 -15.57 2.82 19.25
C TYR A 205 -14.87 1.52 19.66
N GLY A 206 -13.59 1.37 19.28
CA GLY A 206 -12.78 0.20 19.61
C GLY A 206 -13.15 -1.10 18.87
N GLY A 207 -14.02 -1.02 17.85
CA GLY A 207 -14.21 -2.16 16.95
C GLY A 207 -12.99 -2.37 16.06
N LEU A 208 -12.83 -3.59 15.54
CA LEU A 208 -11.90 -3.85 14.45
C LEU A 208 -12.56 -3.55 13.10
N PRO A 209 -11.81 -3.01 12.12
CA PRO A 209 -12.27 -2.84 10.75
C PRO A 209 -12.66 -4.16 10.07
N ASP A 210 -13.66 -4.09 9.19
CA ASP A 210 -13.91 -5.12 8.19
C ASP A 210 -13.04 -4.84 6.96
N TYR A 211 -12.58 -5.89 6.27
CA TYR A 211 -11.79 -5.73 5.04
C TYR A 211 -12.10 -6.83 4.03
N SER A 212 -11.81 -6.55 2.75
CA SER A 212 -11.95 -7.46 1.63
C SER A 212 -10.80 -7.23 0.65
N ILE A 213 -10.32 -8.29 0.01
CA ILE A 213 -9.25 -8.22 -1.00
C ILE A 213 -9.67 -8.94 -2.27
N VAL A 214 -9.09 -8.56 -3.41
CA VAL A 214 -9.20 -9.30 -4.67
C VAL A 214 -8.70 -10.74 -4.49
N GLU A 215 -9.49 -11.71 -4.93
CA GLU A 215 -9.12 -13.13 -4.94
C GLU A 215 -9.68 -13.79 -6.22
N GLY A 216 -8.78 -14.19 -7.13
CA GLY A 216 -9.18 -14.66 -8.47
C GLY A 216 -9.92 -13.58 -9.25
N GLU A 217 -11.14 -13.88 -9.71
CA GLU A 217 -12.01 -12.96 -10.45
C GLU A 217 -12.86 -12.04 -9.53
N PHE A 218 -12.75 -12.20 -8.21
CA PHE A 218 -13.53 -11.39 -7.27
C PHE A 218 -12.88 -10.03 -7.06
N GLU A 219 -13.62 -8.96 -7.34
CA GLU A 219 -13.26 -7.59 -6.96
C GLU A 219 -14.17 -7.06 -5.84
N PRO A 220 -13.61 -6.52 -4.74
CA PRO A 220 -14.40 -5.90 -3.70
C PRO A 220 -15.14 -4.67 -4.23
N SER A 221 -16.33 -4.42 -3.69
CA SER A 221 -17.17 -3.29 -4.04
C SER A 221 -17.66 -2.54 -2.80
N VAL A 222 -17.68 -1.21 -2.88
CA VAL A 222 -18.17 -0.32 -1.82
C VAL A 222 -19.36 0.49 -2.34
N GLN A 223 -20.40 0.62 -1.52
CA GLN A 223 -21.42 1.65 -1.74
C GLN A 223 -20.91 2.97 -1.17
N ILE A 224 -20.43 3.87 -2.04
CA ILE A 224 -19.79 5.12 -1.62
C ILE A 224 -20.86 6.18 -1.41
N HIS A 225 -21.03 6.61 -0.17
CA HIS A 225 -22.03 7.60 0.23
C HIS A 225 -21.55 9.03 -0.04
N TYR A 226 -20.31 9.30 0.33
CA TYR A 226 -19.54 10.37 -0.28
C TYR A 226 -18.07 9.98 -0.28
N GLY A 227 -17.33 10.41 -1.28
CA GLY A 227 -15.89 10.20 -1.32
C GLY A 227 -15.32 10.46 -2.69
N MET A 228 -14.25 9.77 -2.98
CA MET A 228 -13.62 9.81 -4.29
C MET A 228 -13.09 8.44 -4.68
N LYS A 229 -13.07 8.19 -5.99
CA LYS A 229 -12.33 7.10 -6.62
C LYS A 229 -11.25 7.71 -7.52
N LEU A 230 -10.02 7.27 -7.31
CA LEU A 230 -8.88 7.56 -8.16
C LEU A 230 -8.54 6.33 -8.99
N GLU A 231 -8.26 6.50 -10.27
CA GLU A 231 -7.89 5.42 -11.17
C GLU A 231 -6.82 5.88 -12.16
N GLY A 232 -5.73 5.13 -12.26
CA GLY A 232 -4.58 5.48 -13.08
C GLY A 232 -3.27 4.91 -12.53
N ASP A 233 -2.17 5.30 -13.14
CA ASP A 233 -0.83 4.85 -12.73
C ASP A 233 -0.13 5.90 -11.86
N TRP A 234 0.91 5.48 -11.15
CA TRP A 234 1.68 6.32 -10.23
C TRP A 234 3.06 6.63 -10.82
N PRO A 235 3.25 7.79 -11.51
CA PRO A 235 4.50 8.12 -12.21
C PRO A 235 5.66 8.47 -11.27
N PHE A 236 5.41 8.77 -10.00
CA PHE A 236 6.46 9.16 -9.07
C PHE A 236 6.42 8.29 -7.81
N LEU A 237 7.61 7.92 -7.35
CA LEU A 237 7.84 7.34 -6.03
C LEU A 237 8.87 8.20 -5.30
N ILE A 238 8.52 8.65 -4.10
CA ILE A 238 9.42 9.33 -3.18
C ILE A 238 9.67 8.42 -1.99
N ARG A 239 10.94 8.09 -1.73
CA ARG A 239 11.33 7.55 -0.44
C ARG A 239 11.70 8.70 0.47
N PHE A 240 11.31 8.62 1.73
CA PHE A 240 11.63 9.64 2.72
C PHE A 240 12.09 9.00 4.03
N GLU A 241 13.14 9.54 4.61
CA GLU A 241 13.68 9.10 5.89
C GLU A 241 14.25 10.27 6.68
N PRO A 242 14.26 10.20 8.03
CA PRO A 242 14.71 11.30 8.84
C PRO A 242 16.25 11.27 8.90
N VAL A 243 16.88 12.45 8.78
CA VAL A 243 18.33 12.60 8.93
C VAL A 243 18.74 12.20 10.36
N GLU A 244 17.94 12.62 11.34
CA GLU A 244 18.08 12.20 12.74
C GLU A 244 17.06 11.11 13.09
N THR A 245 17.54 9.94 13.47
CA THR A 245 16.69 8.78 13.75
C THR A 245 15.62 9.10 14.80
N GLY A 246 14.34 8.86 14.44
CA GLY A 246 13.20 9.03 15.35
C GLY A 246 12.56 10.42 15.34
N SER A 247 13.10 11.39 14.59
CA SER A 247 12.47 12.69 14.40
C SER A 247 11.22 12.56 13.51
N PRO A 248 10.00 12.93 13.96
CA PRO A 248 8.78 12.81 13.16
C PRO A 248 8.59 13.97 12.18
N MET A 249 7.92 13.70 11.06
CA MET A 249 7.48 14.68 10.08
C MET A 249 5.94 14.73 10.01
N GLY A 250 5.38 15.94 10.03
CA GLY A 250 3.95 16.15 9.82
C GLY A 250 3.53 15.81 8.39
N LEU A 251 2.32 15.24 8.24
CA LEU A 251 1.76 14.85 6.95
C LEU A 251 1.72 16.03 5.96
N SER A 252 1.35 17.23 6.40
CA SER A 252 1.28 18.43 5.58
C SER A 252 2.65 18.80 4.99
N ALA A 253 3.74 18.65 5.75
CA ALA A 253 5.09 18.87 5.28
C ALA A 253 5.48 17.83 4.22
N LEU A 254 5.23 16.54 4.47
CA LEU A 254 5.46 15.47 3.49
C LEU A 254 4.72 15.74 2.18
N ILE A 255 3.43 16.07 2.24
CA ILE A 255 2.60 16.35 1.07
C ILE A 255 3.12 17.57 0.31
N ARG A 256 3.45 18.67 1.00
CA ARG A 256 3.99 19.88 0.37
C ARG A 256 5.32 19.61 -0.33
N THR A 257 6.27 19.00 0.37
CA THR A 257 7.59 18.68 -0.19
C THR A 257 7.44 17.72 -1.38
N SER A 258 6.52 16.75 -1.28
CA SER A 258 6.17 15.84 -2.38
C SER A 258 5.65 16.58 -3.63
N LEU A 259 4.67 17.47 -3.48
CA LEU A 259 4.14 18.29 -4.58
C LEU A 259 5.22 19.14 -5.23
N LYS A 260 6.10 19.74 -4.42
CA LYS A 260 7.23 20.55 -4.88
C LYS A 260 8.23 19.72 -5.68
N LEU A 261 8.62 18.55 -5.19
CA LEU A 261 9.59 17.67 -5.85
C LEU A 261 9.07 17.13 -7.18
N THR A 262 7.77 16.84 -7.28
CA THR A 262 7.15 16.36 -8.52
C THR A 262 6.60 17.48 -9.41
N ASN A 263 6.79 18.75 -9.02
CA ASN A 263 6.24 19.92 -9.69
C ASN A 263 4.72 19.79 -9.97
N CYS A 264 3.98 19.21 -9.03
CA CYS A 264 2.54 19.00 -9.13
C CYS A 264 1.80 20.09 -8.34
N HIS A 265 0.71 20.60 -8.91
CA HIS A 265 -0.19 21.51 -8.18
C HIS A 265 -1.25 20.72 -7.40
N THR A 266 -1.90 19.76 -8.08
CA THR A 266 -2.92 18.87 -7.51
C THR A 266 -2.53 17.43 -7.82
N ALA A 267 -2.53 16.56 -6.82
CA ALA A 267 -2.09 15.18 -6.97
C ALA A 267 -2.86 14.23 -6.05
N GLY A 268 -2.96 12.98 -6.50
CA GLY A 268 -3.29 11.84 -5.64
C GLY A 268 -2.04 11.33 -4.94
N PHE A 269 -2.23 10.72 -3.77
CA PHE A 269 -1.17 10.21 -2.91
C PHE A 269 -1.51 8.81 -2.41
N LEU A 270 -0.50 7.94 -2.40
CA LEU A 270 -0.46 6.72 -1.61
C LEU A 270 0.81 6.74 -0.78
N ILE A 271 0.69 6.58 0.53
CA ILE A 271 1.82 6.66 1.45
C ILE A 271 1.81 5.40 2.29
N LEU A 272 2.93 4.68 2.30
CA LEU A 272 3.17 3.59 3.22
C LEU A 272 4.35 3.96 4.11
N ALA A 273 4.09 4.08 5.41
CA ALA A 273 5.07 4.66 6.32
C ALA A 273 4.97 4.12 7.75
N ASP A 274 6.11 4.21 8.46
CA ASP A 274 6.16 4.00 9.90
C ASP A 274 5.47 5.18 10.60
N CYS A 275 4.50 4.87 11.47
CA CYS A 275 3.67 5.85 12.13
C CYS A 275 4.32 6.37 13.42
N ALA A 276 4.55 7.68 13.48
CA ALA A 276 4.90 8.37 14.72
C ALA A 276 3.65 8.66 15.57
N GLY A 277 2.53 8.94 14.92
CA GLY A 277 1.21 9.01 15.54
C GLY A 277 0.17 9.63 14.61
N LEU A 278 -1.06 9.10 14.61
CA LEU A 278 -2.16 9.62 13.81
C LEU A 278 -3.09 10.52 14.61
N VAL A 279 -3.65 11.51 13.93
CA VAL A 279 -4.74 12.37 14.40
C VAL A 279 -5.89 12.22 13.40
N GLY A 280 -7.08 11.89 13.89
CA GLY A 280 -8.21 11.66 12.99
C GLY A 280 -9.54 11.41 13.68
N ALA A 281 -10.53 11.05 12.86
CA ALA A 281 -11.89 10.79 13.28
C ALA A 281 -12.50 9.56 12.59
N GLN A 282 -13.57 9.06 13.20
CA GLN A 282 -14.35 7.92 12.73
C GLN A 282 -15.83 8.13 13.04
N LEU A 283 -16.70 7.59 12.17
CA LEU A 283 -18.13 7.53 12.43
C LEU A 283 -18.45 6.48 13.49
N ARG A 284 -19.07 6.90 14.60
CA ARG A 284 -19.60 6.00 15.65
C ARG A 284 -20.96 5.45 15.29
N ARG A 285 -21.80 6.30 14.73
CA ARG A 285 -23.17 6.00 14.29
C ARG A 285 -23.61 7.11 13.35
N LEU A 286 -24.62 6.84 12.53
CA LEU A 286 -25.23 7.90 11.73
C LEU A 286 -25.88 8.97 12.64
N PRO A 287 -25.91 10.24 12.21
CA PRO A 287 -26.69 11.26 12.89
C PRO A 287 -28.19 10.88 12.94
N PRO A 288 -28.92 11.34 13.98
CA PRO A 288 -30.37 11.14 14.09
C PRO A 288 -31.08 11.67 12.85
N SER A 289 -32.13 10.97 12.40
CA SER A 289 -32.88 11.29 11.18
C SER A 289 -34.12 12.15 11.39
N ASP A 290 -34.38 12.60 12.62
CA ASP A 290 -35.65 13.28 12.92
C ASP A 290 -35.74 14.59 12.15
N GLU A 291 -36.79 14.71 11.34
CA GLU A 291 -37.05 15.79 10.36
C GLU A 291 -37.15 17.20 10.97
N VAL A 292 -37.03 17.32 12.30
CA VAL A 292 -37.19 18.57 13.05
C VAL A 292 -36.18 18.66 14.20
N SER A 293 -34.90 18.44 13.94
CA SER A 293 -33.86 18.87 14.87
C SER A 293 -33.31 20.23 14.41
N GLU A 294 -33.80 21.34 14.99
CA GLU A 294 -33.19 22.68 14.86
C GLU A 294 -31.74 22.74 15.38
N VAL A 295 -31.29 21.65 16.02
CA VAL A 295 -29.95 21.54 16.60
C VAL A 295 -28.95 21.18 15.50
N ASP A 296 -28.01 22.08 15.26
CA ASP A 296 -26.85 21.86 14.39
C ASP A 296 -26.15 20.53 14.77
N PRO A 297 -26.07 19.55 13.85
CA PRO A 297 -25.47 18.24 14.11
C PRO A 297 -23.97 18.33 14.45
N PHE A 298 -23.32 19.43 14.09
CA PHE A 298 -21.93 19.72 14.42
C PHE A 298 -21.75 20.48 15.73
N ALA A 299 -22.84 20.92 16.37
CA ALA A 299 -22.77 21.59 17.66
C ALA A 299 -22.26 20.65 18.76
N VAL A 300 -21.49 21.21 19.69
CA VAL A 300 -21.06 20.54 20.93
C VAL A 300 -22.21 20.61 21.95
N PRO A 301 -22.54 19.51 22.66
CA PRO A 301 -21.85 18.21 22.68
C PRO A 301 -22.33 17.20 21.64
N GLY A 302 -23.36 17.53 20.84
CA GLY A 302 -24.04 16.64 19.89
C GLY A 302 -23.12 15.87 18.95
N ILE A 303 -22.11 16.54 18.38
CA ILE A 303 -21.13 15.97 17.46
C ILE A 303 -20.39 14.73 18.02
N ARG A 304 -20.14 14.70 19.34
CA ARG A 304 -19.44 13.60 20.03
C ARG A 304 -20.27 12.32 20.14
N HIS A 305 -21.58 12.42 19.90
CA HIS A 305 -22.47 11.26 19.93
C HIS A 305 -22.41 10.42 18.66
N TRP A 306 -21.91 10.98 17.55
CA TRP A 306 -21.90 10.30 16.25
C TRP A 306 -20.53 10.30 15.58
N LEU A 307 -19.59 11.17 15.98
CA LEU A 307 -18.17 11.09 15.63
C LEU A 307 -17.30 10.77 16.85
N SER A 308 -16.28 9.96 16.62
CA SER A 308 -15.14 9.76 17.52
C SER A 308 -13.95 10.53 16.98
N TYR A 309 -13.20 11.17 17.87
CA TYR A 309 -11.95 11.86 17.54
C TYR A 309 -10.82 11.29 18.37
N SER A 310 -9.62 11.27 17.81
CA SER A 310 -8.40 11.00 18.57
C SER A 310 -8.24 12.05 19.68
N ALA A 311 -8.16 11.61 20.94
CA ALA A 311 -7.89 12.49 22.09
C ALA A 311 -6.38 12.72 22.30
N GLU A 312 -5.55 11.87 21.70
CA GLU A 312 -4.10 11.93 21.64
C GLU A 312 -3.63 11.37 20.29
N LYS A 313 -2.34 11.50 19.97
CA LYS A 313 -1.76 10.83 18.79
C LYS A 313 -1.74 9.31 18.98
N ILE A 314 -2.52 8.59 18.17
CA ILE A 314 -2.74 7.14 18.28
C ILE A 314 -1.87 6.33 17.30
N HIS A 315 -1.86 5.00 17.45
CA HIS A 315 -1.21 4.05 16.52
C HIS A 315 0.30 4.26 16.32
N ARG A 316 1.00 4.69 17.38
CA ARG A 316 2.46 4.83 17.35
C ARG A 316 3.11 3.46 17.14
N ARG A 317 4.19 3.42 16.35
CA ARG A 317 4.93 2.19 16.01
C ARG A 317 4.12 1.18 15.19
N ASN A 318 3.02 1.61 14.58
CA ASN A 318 2.33 0.82 13.56
C ASN A 318 2.84 1.19 12.16
N LEU A 319 2.53 0.32 11.20
CA LEU A 319 2.65 0.65 9.79
C LEU A 319 1.31 1.24 9.32
N VAL A 320 1.35 2.32 8.55
CA VAL A 320 0.14 2.99 8.05
C VAL A 320 0.16 3.08 6.54
N LEU A 321 -0.97 2.72 5.93
CA LEU A 321 -1.28 2.98 4.54
C LEU A 321 -2.22 4.17 4.48
N ILE A 322 -1.77 5.28 3.92
CA ILE A 322 -2.54 6.51 3.78
C ILE A 322 -2.83 6.72 2.30
N ALA A 323 -4.07 7.01 1.95
CA ALA A 323 -4.43 7.47 0.61
C ALA A 323 -5.18 8.79 0.69
N GLY A 324 -5.01 9.62 -0.33
CA GLY A 324 -5.73 10.87 -0.40
C GLY A 324 -5.40 11.69 -1.62
N LEU A 325 -5.93 12.91 -1.60
CA LEU A 325 -5.73 13.91 -2.63
C LEU A 325 -5.40 15.24 -1.95
N ALA A 326 -4.46 15.97 -2.51
CA ALA A 326 -4.13 17.31 -2.05
C ALA A 326 -3.93 18.26 -3.22
N THR A 327 -4.15 19.55 -2.96
CA THR A 327 -3.79 20.63 -3.85
C THR A 327 -3.05 21.71 -3.09
N ASN A 328 -2.05 22.29 -3.75
CA ASN A 328 -1.59 23.62 -3.38
C ASN A 328 -2.70 24.63 -3.67
N ASP A 329 -2.71 25.69 -2.89
CA ASP A 329 -3.62 26.83 -2.98
C ASP A 329 -5.11 26.51 -2.80
N SER A 330 -5.91 27.57 -2.72
CA SER A 330 -7.36 27.46 -2.55
C SER A 330 -8.02 26.84 -3.78
N VAL A 331 -8.88 25.86 -3.55
CA VAL A 331 -9.74 25.27 -4.57
C VAL A 331 -10.80 26.29 -5.01
N SER A 332 -10.92 26.52 -6.33
CA SER A 332 -11.98 27.36 -6.92
C SER A 332 -13.39 26.90 -6.50
N GLU A 333 -14.32 27.84 -6.34
CA GLU A 333 -15.71 27.55 -5.94
C GLU A 333 -16.41 26.58 -6.91
N ALA A 334 -16.11 26.65 -8.21
CA ALA A 334 -16.70 25.79 -9.22
C ALA A 334 -16.08 24.38 -9.28
N SER A 335 -15.00 24.12 -8.52
CA SER A 335 -14.31 22.84 -8.57
C SER A 335 -15.11 21.74 -7.84
N PRO A 336 -15.26 20.55 -8.43
CA PRO A 336 -15.84 19.39 -7.77
C PRO A 336 -15.13 18.98 -6.47
N LEU A 337 -13.86 19.38 -6.28
CA LEU A 337 -13.05 19.06 -5.11
C LEU A 337 -13.45 19.87 -3.86
N ARG A 338 -14.11 21.02 -4.02
CA ARG A 338 -14.31 22.02 -2.96
C ARG A 338 -15.02 21.47 -1.72
N GLY A 339 -16.01 20.61 -1.94
CA GLY A 339 -16.78 19.98 -0.86
C GLY A 339 -15.99 18.93 -0.07
N PHE A 340 -14.93 18.37 -0.68
CA PHE A 340 -14.24 17.19 -0.19
C PHE A 340 -12.89 17.49 0.46
N LEU A 341 -12.21 18.56 0.07
CA LEU A 341 -10.91 18.90 0.65
C LEU A 341 -11.08 19.80 1.88
N ARG A 342 -10.15 19.66 2.84
CA ARG A 342 -10.09 20.45 4.07
C ARG A 342 -8.68 21.05 4.24
N PRO A 343 -8.54 22.18 4.94
CA PRO A 343 -7.23 22.76 5.22
C PRO A 343 -6.31 21.77 5.91
N MET A 344 -5.16 21.54 5.30
CA MET A 344 -4.07 20.76 5.88
C MET A 344 -2.95 21.65 6.37
N ASP A 345 -2.80 22.87 5.84
CA ASP A 345 -1.87 23.89 6.31
C ASP A 345 -2.27 25.27 5.81
N SER A 346 -3.22 25.90 6.52
CA SER A 346 -3.86 27.17 6.14
C SER A 346 -2.89 28.30 5.80
N PRO A 347 -1.80 28.55 6.56
CA PRO A 347 -0.85 29.62 6.24
C PRO A 347 -0.20 29.49 4.85
N ASN A 348 -0.09 28.26 4.35
CA ASN A 348 0.60 27.93 3.12
C ASN A 348 -0.35 27.31 2.08
N GLY A 349 -1.66 27.59 2.21
CA GLY A 349 -2.69 27.27 1.22
C GLY A 349 -2.93 25.79 0.95
N LEU A 350 -2.35 24.86 1.71
CA LEU A 350 -2.47 23.42 1.42
C LEU A 350 -3.81 22.90 1.91
N VAL A 351 -4.57 22.27 1.00
CA VAL A 351 -5.81 21.58 1.33
C VAL A 351 -5.79 20.15 0.80
N GLY A 352 -6.44 19.24 1.50
CA GLY A 352 -6.49 17.83 1.11
C GLY A 352 -7.52 17.01 1.88
N HIS A 353 -7.58 15.73 1.56
CA HIS A 353 -8.45 14.75 2.18
C HIS A 353 -7.71 13.41 2.21
N PHE A 354 -7.51 12.86 3.41
CA PHE A 354 -6.70 11.66 3.59
C PHE A 354 -7.36 10.68 4.54
N HIS A 355 -7.34 9.41 4.17
CA HIS A 355 -7.75 8.29 5.02
C HIS A 355 -6.53 7.42 5.28
N ALA A 356 -6.50 6.77 6.45
CA ALA A 356 -5.45 5.83 6.82
C ALA A 356 -6.03 4.49 7.22
N ALA A 357 -5.40 3.41 6.76
CA ALA A 357 -5.55 2.07 7.30
C ALA A 357 -4.29 1.69 8.09
N VAL A 358 -4.49 1.12 9.27
CA VAL A 358 -3.43 0.82 10.24
C VAL A 358 -3.17 -0.67 10.27
N PHE A 359 -1.90 -1.05 10.27
CA PHE A 359 -1.44 -2.44 10.29
C PHE A 359 -0.40 -2.64 11.41
N PRO A 360 -0.17 -3.87 11.89
CA PRO A 360 0.99 -4.21 12.71
C PRO A 360 2.29 -3.77 12.05
N TYR A 361 3.27 -3.44 12.89
CA TYR A 361 4.61 -3.13 12.41
C TYR A 361 5.18 -4.26 11.58
N ARG A 362 5.75 -3.90 10.43
CA ARG A 362 6.54 -4.78 9.58
C ARG A 362 7.69 -3.99 9.00
N HIS A 363 8.88 -4.57 8.98
CA HIS A 363 10.03 -3.93 8.35
C HIS A 363 9.77 -3.74 6.86
N MET A 364 9.74 -2.49 6.41
CA MET A 364 9.66 -2.18 4.98
C MET A 364 11.01 -2.49 4.31
N LYS A 365 10.98 -3.27 3.23
CA LYS A 365 12.18 -3.63 2.47
C LYS A 365 12.79 -2.39 1.82
N LYS A 366 14.11 -2.19 1.98
CA LYS A 366 14.80 -0.97 1.54
C LYS A 366 14.94 -0.81 0.02
N ARG A 367 14.84 -1.88 -0.78
CA ARG A 367 15.30 -1.87 -2.18
C ARG A 367 14.24 -2.12 -3.26
N THR A 368 13.02 -2.52 -2.90
CA THR A 368 11.97 -2.78 -3.89
C THR A 368 10.60 -2.57 -3.24
N LEU A 369 9.84 -1.62 -3.77
CA LEU A 369 8.48 -1.34 -3.32
C LEU A 369 7.55 -1.47 -4.53
N GLN A 370 7.04 -2.68 -4.73
CA GLN A 370 5.93 -2.87 -5.65
C GLN A 370 4.65 -2.64 -4.87
N LEU A 371 3.95 -1.56 -5.20
CA LEU A 371 2.74 -1.15 -4.51
C LEU A 371 1.77 -2.32 -4.36
N ASP A 372 1.36 -2.92 -5.48
CA ASP A 372 0.33 -3.97 -5.51
C ASP A 372 0.70 -5.19 -4.65
N SER A 373 1.95 -5.65 -4.71
CA SER A 373 2.39 -6.79 -3.91
C SER A 373 2.42 -6.46 -2.42
N MET A 374 2.89 -5.26 -2.07
CA MET A 374 2.94 -4.80 -0.68
C MET A 374 1.54 -4.65 -0.09
N ILE A 375 0.61 -4.03 -0.83
CA ILE A 375 -0.76 -3.89 -0.38
C ILE A 375 -1.41 -5.26 -0.22
N SER A 376 -1.22 -6.16 -1.19
CA SER A 376 -1.73 -7.53 -1.10
C SER A 376 -1.21 -8.26 0.14
N GLU A 377 0.10 -8.20 0.41
CA GLU A 377 0.72 -8.80 1.59
C GLU A 377 0.22 -8.21 2.93
N LEU A 378 -0.09 -6.90 2.95
CA LEU A 378 -0.64 -6.23 4.13
C LEU A 378 -2.05 -6.70 4.44
N PHE A 379 -2.94 -6.71 3.45
CA PHE A 379 -4.32 -7.14 3.63
C PHE A 379 -4.45 -8.65 3.87
N GLN A 380 -3.66 -9.49 3.18
CA GLN A 380 -3.66 -10.95 3.37
C GLN A 380 -3.14 -11.38 4.76
N SER A 381 -2.38 -10.53 5.44
CA SER A 381 -1.98 -10.81 6.82
C SER A 381 -3.13 -10.83 7.82
N GLY A 382 -4.29 -10.30 7.42
CA GLY A 382 -5.53 -10.30 8.19
C GLY A 382 -5.52 -9.42 9.43
N SER A 383 -4.74 -8.33 9.42
CA SER A 383 -4.46 -7.52 10.61
C SER A 383 -4.72 -6.03 10.43
N VAL A 384 -5.83 -5.64 9.78
CA VAL A 384 -6.23 -4.23 9.78
C VAL A 384 -6.68 -3.86 11.20
N HIS A 385 -5.90 -3.01 11.86
CA HIS A 385 -6.14 -2.58 13.24
C HIS A 385 -7.13 -1.43 13.30
N ASP A 386 -7.09 -0.53 12.34
CA ASP A 386 -7.95 0.64 12.32
C ASP A 386 -8.08 1.25 10.92
N VAL A 387 -9.16 1.99 10.69
CA VAL A 387 -9.38 2.84 9.50
C VAL A 387 -9.96 4.16 9.95
N LEU A 388 -9.32 5.27 9.60
CA LEU A 388 -9.74 6.60 10.05
C LEU A 388 -9.54 7.67 8.99
N HIS A 389 -10.40 8.69 9.05
CA HIS A 389 -10.21 9.94 8.33
C HIS A 389 -9.20 10.80 9.09
N LEU A 390 -8.11 11.18 8.42
CA LEU A 390 -7.06 11.99 9.03
C LEU A 390 -7.48 13.45 9.12
N LEU A 391 -7.19 14.07 10.26
CA LEU A 391 -7.54 15.45 10.55
C LEU A 391 -6.30 16.28 10.91
N ARG A 392 -6.42 17.60 10.74
CA ARG A 392 -5.57 18.59 11.39
C ARG A 392 -6.37 19.27 12.49
N ASP A 393 -5.86 19.17 13.69
CA ASP A 393 -6.36 19.81 14.89
C ASP A 393 -5.49 21.04 15.21
N ASP A 394 -5.85 22.16 14.61
CA ASP A 394 -5.16 23.45 14.70
C ASP A 394 -5.67 24.33 15.86
N ARG A 395 -6.46 23.76 16.78
CA ARG A 395 -6.96 24.50 17.95
C ARG A 395 -5.78 25.11 18.73
N PRO A 396 -5.80 26.41 19.03
CA PRO A 396 -4.72 27.05 19.78
C PRO A 396 -4.50 26.36 21.12
N ILE A 397 -3.22 26.17 21.48
CA ILE A 397 -2.73 25.66 22.79
C ILE A 397 -3.05 24.17 23.06
N THR A 398 -4.21 23.67 22.64
CA THR A 398 -4.74 22.34 23.00
C THR A 398 -4.92 21.40 21.82
N GLY A 399 -4.70 21.87 20.60
CA GLY A 399 -4.79 21.07 19.38
C GLY A 399 -3.70 20.01 19.33
N LEU A 400 -4.05 18.82 18.83
CA LEU A 400 -3.11 17.71 18.63
C LEU A 400 -2.16 17.92 17.44
N GLY A 401 -2.40 18.96 16.64
CA GLY A 401 -1.67 19.21 15.40
C GLY A 401 -2.13 18.26 14.30
N GLU A 402 -1.21 17.54 13.69
CA GLU A 402 -1.51 16.67 12.56
C GLU A 402 -0.92 15.26 12.75
N SER A 403 -1.26 14.36 11.83
CA SER A 403 -0.65 13.04 11.75
C SER A 403 0.83 13.16 11.39
N GLU A 404 1.65 12.34 12.02
CA GLU A 404 3.10 12.34 11.89
C GLU A 404 3.65 10.97 11.52
N LEU A 405 4.66 10.98 10.66
CA LEU A 405 5.32 9.81 10.09
C LEU A 405 6.82 9.86 10.42
N LEU A 406 7.48 8.70 10.41
CA LEU A 406 8.93 8.60 10.64
C LEU A 406 9.69 8.41 9.33
N GLY A 407 9.26 7.48 8.49
CA GLY A 407 9.94 7.16 7.25
C GLY A 407 9.13 6.17 6.44
N GLY A 408 9.31 6.20 5.13
CA GLY A 408 8.55 5.34 4.24
C GLY A 408 8.63 5.74 2.78
N ALA A 409 7.52 5.49 2.09
CA ALA A 409 7.37 5.66 0.66
C ALA A 409 6.06 6.35 0.32
N CYS A 410 6.13 7.25 -0.65
CA CYS A 410 5.03 8.08 -1.13
C CYS A 410 4.95 7.96 -2.66
N TRP A 411 3.90 7.31 -3.16
CA TRP A 411 3.55 7.30 -4.57
C TRP A 411 2.66 8.48 -4.89
N ILE A 412 2.97 9.19 -5.97
CA ILE A 412 2.31 10.45 -6.31
C ILE A 412 1.96 10.41 -7.79
N ALA A 413 0.76 10.89 -8.11
CA ALA A 413 0.35 11.08 -9.49
C ALA A 413 -0.35 12.43 -9.66
N PRO A 414 0.05 13.26 -10.65
CA PRO A 414 -0.65 14.49 -10.96
C PRO A 414 -2.07 14.18 -11.39
N LEU A 415 -3.01 14.99 -10.92
CA LEU A 415 -4.41 14.83 -11.26
C LEU A 415 -4.71 15.51 -12.60
N GLN A 416 -5.22 14.76 -13.58
CA GLN A 416 -5.51 15.30 -14.92
C GLN A 416 -6.99 15.63 -15.11
N ASP A 417 -7.88 14.72 -14.72
CA ASP A 417 -9.33 14.88 -14.89
C ASP A 417 -10.05 14.74 -13.54
N VAL A 418 -10.95 15.67 -13.24
CA VAL A 418 -11.86 15.59 -12.10
C VAL A 418 -13.29 15.64 -12.59
N THR A 419 -14.04 14.60 -12.27
CA THR A 419 -15.47 14.51 -12.59
C THR A 419 -16.27 14.36 -11.31
N HIS A 420 -17.51 14.81 -11.31
CA HIS A 420 -18.47 14.50 -10.26
C HIS A 420 -19.47 13.50 -10.81
N ALA A 421 -19.60 12.34 -10.16
CA ALA A 421 -20.68 11.42 -10.43
C ALA A 421 -21.95 12.05 -9.86
N GLU A 422 -22.68 12.79 -10.68
CA GLU A 422 -24.04 13.18 -10.36
C GLU A 422 -24.87 11.89 -10.30
N GLY A 423 -25.50 11.64 -9.14
CA GLY A 423 -26.59 10.68 -9.10
C GLY A 423 -27.62 11.12 -10.12
N GLN A 424 -28.12 10.20 -10.95
CA GLN A 424 -29.36 10.46 -11.67
C GLN A 424 -30.39 10.91 -10.61
N GLU A 425 -30.95 12.10 -10.84
CA GLU A 425 -31.85 12.85 -9.95
C GLU A 425 -32.86 12.00 -9.18
#